data_AF-A0A9D4F1X1-F1
#
_entry.id   AF-A0A9D4F1X1-F1
#
_cell.length_a   1.000
_cell.length_b   1.000
_cell.length_c   1.000
_cell.angle_alpha   90.00
_cell.angle_beta   90.00
_cell.angle_gamma   90.00
#
_symmetry.space_group_name_H-M   'P 1'
#
loop_
_entity.id
_entity.type
_entity.pdbx_description
1 polymer ?
#
loop_
_entity_poly.entity_id
_entity_poly.type
_entity_poly.pdbx_seq_one_letter_code
_entity_poly.pdbx_strand_id
1 'polypeptide(L)' 'MAEIVVNELRDHVTSLPSYVRDTTDFLNKISQIQQPLPDGTIIFCLDVKALYPSVPRE' A
#
# COMPACT_ATOMS: atom_id res chain seq x y z
N MET A 1 4.77 10.68 -15.13
CA MET A 1 4.11 9.47 -14.58
C MET A 1 3.85 9.58 -13.08
N ALA A 2 4.87 9.79 -12.24
CA ALA A 2 4.67 9.98 -10.79
C ALA A 2 3.71 11.13 -10.45
N GLU A 3 3.81 12.25 -11.15
CA GLU A 3 2.95 13.44 -10.94
C GLU A 3 1.47 13.20 -11.26
N ILE A 4 1.17 12.38 -12.28
CA ILE A 4 -0.20 11.98 -12.62
C ILE A 4 -0.76 11.10 -11.49
N VAL A 5 -0.01 10.10 -11.05
CA VAL A 5 -0.42 9.22 -9.95
C VAL A 5 -0.66 10.01 -8.67
N VAL A 6 0.19 11.00 -8.36
CA VAL A 6 -0.01 11.87 -7.19
C VAL A 6 -1.30 12.70 -7.34
N ASN A 7 -1.56 13.31 -8.50
CA ASN A 7 -2.78 14.11 -8.69
C ASN A 7 -4.04 13.25 -8.66
N GLU A 8 -4.04 12.06 -9.26
CA GLU A 8 -5.20 11.16 -9.27
C GLU A 8 -5.45 10.55 -7.88
N LEU A 9 -4.41 10.28 -7.09
CA LEU A 9 -4.56 9.63 -5.78
C LEU A 9 -4.67 10.61 -4.61
N ARG A 10 -4.27 11.87 -4.75
CA ARG A 10 -4.17 12.84 -3.65
C ARG A 10 -5.46 12.94 -2.82
N ASP A 11 -6.60 13.12 -3.48
CA ASP A 11 -7.89 13.29 -2.80
C ASP A 11 -8.40 11.98 -2.18
N HIS A 12 -8.01 10.85 -2.76
CA HIS A 12 -8.42 9.53 -2.27
C HIS A 12 -7.58 9.06 -1.09
N VAL A 13 -6.26 9.29 -1.10
CA VAL A 13 -5.32 8.82 -0.07
C VAL A 13 -5.71 9.27 1.34
N THR A 14 -6.25 10.49 1.50
CA THR A 14 -6.68 10.99 2.81
C THR A 14 -7.97 10.34 3.34
N SER A 15 -8.79 9.80 2.44
CA SER A 15 -10.08 9.16 2.77
C SER A 15 -9.99 7.64 2.83
N LEU A 16 -8.95 7.05 2.23
CA LEU A 16 -8.83 5.61 2.13
C LEU A 16 -8.51 5.01 3.50
N PRO A 17 -9.19 3.92 3.88
CA PRO A 17 -8.87 3.20 5.11
C PRO A 17 -7.44 2.64 5.05
N SER A 18 -6.69 2.86 6.13
CA SER A 18 -5.37 2.24 6.31
C SER A 18 -5.54 0.79 6.76
N TYR A 19 -5.15 -0.15 5.91
CA TYR A 19 -5.29 -1.58 6.17
C TYR A 19 -4.04 -2.22 6.79
N VAL A 20 -2.90 -1.53 6.78
CA VAL A 20 -1.64 -1.99 7.38
C VAL A 20 -1.00 -0.83 8.11
N ARG A 21 -0.67 -1.04 9.39
CA ARG A 21 -0.13 0.02 10.25
C ARG A 21 1.40 -0.01 10.30
N ASP A 22 1.95 -1.15 10.66
CA ASP A 22 3.39 -1.36 10.88
C ASP A 22 3.79 -2.81 10.57
N THR A 23 5.08 -3.11 10.70
CA THR A 23 5.63 -4.44 10.45
C THR A 23 4.97 -5.52 11.30
N THR A 24 4.66 -5.24 12.57
CA THR A 24 4.06 -6.22 13.47
C THR A 24 2.61 -6.50 13.10
N ASP A 25 1.83 -5.45 12.81
CA ASP A 25 0.46 -5.57 12.29
C ASP A 25 0.40 -6.37 10.99
N PHE A 26 1.31 -6.10 10.05
CA PHE A 26 1.43 -6.84 8.80
C PHE A 26 1.70 -8.33 9.03
N LEU A 27 2.72 -8.67 9.83
CA LEU A 27 3.09 -10.07 10.09
C LEU A 27 1.96 -10.84 10.79
N ASN A 28 1.27 -10.19 11.74
CA ASN A 28 0.12 -10.78 12.42
C ASN A 28 -1.05 -11.04 11.47
N LYS A 29 -1.31 -10.14 10.51
CA LYS A 29 -2.36 -10.34 9.51
C LYS A 29 -2.02 -11.48 8.55
N ILE A 30 -0.79 -11.50 8.04
CA ILE A 30 -0.34 -12.55 7.11
C ILE A 30 -0.38 -13.94 7.76
N SER A 31 0.00 -14.06 9.03
CA SER A 31 -0.01 -15.36 9.74
C SER A 31 -1.42 -15.91 9.97
N GLN A 32 -2.45 -15.05 9.93
CA GLN A 32 -3.85 -15.43 10.07
C GLN A 32 -4.53 -15.80 8.75
N ILE A 33 -3.87 -15.57 7.60
CA ILE A 33 -4.45 -15.91 6.30
C ILE A 33 -4.54 -17.44 6.18
N GLN A 34 -5.78 -17.92 6.07
CA GLN A 34 -6.05 -19.34 5.84
C GLN A 34 -5.62 -19.73 4.44
N GLN A 35 -5.09 -20.95 4.32
CA GLN A 35 -4.69 -21.55 3.06
C GLN A 35 -5.73 -22.61 2.64
N PRO A 36 -6.09 -22.70 1.35
CA PRO A 36 -5.59 -21.89 0.23
C PRO A 36 -6.13 -20.46 0.26
N LEU A 37 -5.43 -19.53 -0.40
CA LEU A 37 -5.90 -18.16 -0.57
C LEU A 37 -7.30 -18.16 -1.22
N PRO A 38 -8.19 -17.23 -0.82
CA PRO A 38 -9.52 -17.12 -1.41
C PRO A 38 -9.47 -16.91 -2.93
N ASP A 39 -10.44 -17.47 -3.64
CA ASP A 39 -10.60 -17.26 -5.07
C ASP A 39 -10.74 -15.77 -5.41
N GLY A 40 -10.12 -15.33 -6.50
CA GLY A 40 -10.10 -13.93 -6.91
C GLY A 40 -9.04 -13.06 -6.21
N THR A 41 -8.17 -13.65 -5.39
CA THR A 41 -7.02 -12.94 -4.82
C THR A 41 -6.06 -12.44 -5.91
N ILE A 42 -5.69 -11.16 -5.84
CA ILE A 42 -4.71 -10.55 -6.74
C ILE A 42 -3.36 -10.47 -6.05
N ILE A 43 -2.33 -11.05 -6.67
CA ILE A 43 -0.94 -10.86 -6.26
C ILE A 43 -0.31 -9.86 -7.22
N PHE A 44 0.27 -8.80 -6.68
CA PHE A 44 1.03 -7.81 -7.45
C PHE A 44 2.33 -7.46 -6.75
N CYS A 45 3.29 -6.98 -7.54
CA CYS A 45 4.56 -6.47 -7.05
C CYS A 45 4.65 -4.99 -7.43
N LEU A 46 5.10 -4.15 -6.50
CA LEU A 46 5.30 -2.73 -6.71
C LEU A 46 6.71 -2.34 -6.28
N ASP A 47 7.47 -1.75 -7.19
CA ASP A 47 8.77 -1.15 -6.90
C ASP A 47 8.58 0.36 -6.66
N VAL A 48 8.99 0.83 -5.48
CA VAL A 48 8.90 2.26 -5.13
C VAL A 48 10.27 2.90 -5.32
N LYS A 49 10.41 3.69 -6.37
CA LYS A 49 11.61 4.48 -6.63
C LYS A 49 11.60 5.77 -5.83
N ALA A 50 12.75 6.12 -5.25
CA ALA A 50 12.99 7.41 -4.61
C ALA A 50 12.03 7.76 -3.46
N LEU A 51 11.62 6.77 -2.64
CA LEU A 51 10.70 6.97 -1.51
C LEU A 51 11.06 8.20 -0.65
N TYR A 52 12.29 8.25 -0.11
CA TYR A 52 12.71 9.34 0.78
C TYR A 52 12.86 10.71 0.08
N PRO A 53 13.43 10.80 -1.14
CA PRO A 53 13.38 12.05 -1.92
C PRO A 53 11.98 12.53 -2.29
N SER A 54 11.00 11.61 -2.40
CA SER A 54 9.63 11.92 -2.80
C SER A 54 8.69 12.25 -1.63
N VAL A 55 9.16 12.13 -0.38
CA VAL A 55 8.40 12.64 0.77
C VAL A 55 8.32 14.16 0.65
N PRO A 56 7.11 14.76 0.65
CA PRO A 56 6.97 16.21 0.66
C PRO A 56 7.75 16.80 1.83
N ARG A 57 8.76 17.60 1.51
CA ARG A 57 9.40 18.53 2.44
C ARG A 57 8.70 19.85 2.22
N GLU A 58 8.37 20.56 3.30
CA GLU A 58 7.70 21.87 3.24
C GLU A 58 8.26 22.77 2.12
#